data_AF-A0AAD7R664-F1
#
_entry.id   AF-A0AAD7R664-F1
#
_cell.length_a   1.000
_cell.length_b   1.000
_cell.length_c   1.000
_cell.angle_alpha   90.00
_cell.angle_beta   90.00
_cell.angle_gamma   90.00
#
_symmetry.space_group_name_H-M   'P 1'
#
loop_
_entity.id
_entity.type
_entity.pdbx_description
1 polymer ?
#
loop_
_entity_poly.entity_id
_entity_poly.type
_entity_poly.pdbx_seq_one_letter_code
_entity_poly.pdbx_strand_id
1 'polypeptide(L)'
;MEIYPLPPSESTTYTCTAKNPVSRATSDPIDLGVCSIQQPRGGRWVPALCGLLALFLIGLLIFLYKRNQPTIKHQPAPPCPQDQAPHHGGSGLLLDRTSPV
;
A
#
# COMPACT_ATOMS: atom_id res chain seq x y z
N MET A 1 -23.15 5.45 48.41
CA MET A 1 -23.15 4.14 47.72
C MET A 1 -22.43 4.37 46.42
N GLU A 2 -21.20 3.87 46.31
CA GLU A 2 -20.41 3.97 45.08
C GLU A 2 -20.53 2.65 44.32
N ILE A 3 -20.84 2.74 43.03
CA ILE A 3 -20.99 1.58 42.15
C ILE A 3 -19.67 1.46 41.38
N TYR A 4 -18.94 0.36 41.59
CA TYR A 4 -17.74 0.06 40.82
C TYR A 4 -18.12 -0.50 39.44
N PRO A 5 -17.35 -0.21 38.37
CA PRO A 5 -17.60 -0.79 37.06
C PRO A 5 -17.49 -2.32 37.12
N LEU A 6 -18.59 -3.02 36.86
CA LEU A 6 -18.61 -4.47 36.74
C LEU A 6 -17.96 -4.90 35.42
N PRO A 7 -17.26 -6.06 35.38
CA PRO A 7 -16.86 -6.67 34.12
C PRO A 7 -18.07 -6.85 33.20
N PRO A 8 -17.93 -6.71 31.87
CA PRO A 8 -19.03 -6.77 30.92
C PRO A 8 -19.77 -8.12 30.86
N SER A 9 -19.29 -9.14 31.58
CA SER A 9 -19.90 -10.47 31.70
C SER A 9 -20.63 -10.71 33.03
N GLU A 10 -20.55 -9.78 33.98
CA GLU A 10 -21.09 -9.97 35.32
C GLU A 10 -22.43 -9.23 35.42
N SER A 11 -23.52 -9.99 35.47
CA SER A 11 -24.81 -9.48 35.94
C SER A 11 -24.87 -9.61 37.45
N THR A 12 -25.17 -8.53 38.16
CA THR A 12 -25.26 -8.54 39.63
C THR A 12 -26.59 -7.95 40.09
N THR A 13 -27.17 -8.56 41.13
CA THR A 13 -28.43 -8.13 41.72
C THR A 13 -28.19 -7.22 42.92
N TYR A 14 -28.91 -6.10 42.98
CA TYR A 14 -28.83 -5.14 44.08
C TYR A 14 -30.18 -5.02 44.79
N THR A 15 -30.14 -4.96 46.13
CA THR A 15 -31.31 -4.65 46.96
C THR A 15 -31.00 -3.48 47.88
N CYS A 16 -32.02 -2.66 48.17
CA CYS A 16 -31.92 -1.58 49.13
C CYS A 16 -32.68 -1.96 50.40
N THR A 17 -32.07 -1.77 51.57
CA THR A 17 -32.75 -1.96 52.86
C THR A 17 -32.83 -0.65 53.63
N ALA A 18 -34.04 -0.18 53.90
CA ALA A 18 -34.32 0.94 54.80
C ALA A 18 -34.64 0.41 56.20
N LYS A 19 -34.02 0.99 57.23
CA LYS A 19 -34.21 0.58 58.63
C LYS A 19 -34.40 1.79 59.53
N ASN A 20 -35.40 1.73 60.40
CA ASN A 20 -35.56 2.60 61.55
C ASN A 20 -35.76 1.73 62.84
N PRO A 21 -35.90 2.32 64.04
CA PRO A 21 -36.05 1.55 65.28
C PRO A 21 -37.34 0.72 65.38
N VAL A 22 -38.35 1.05 64.58
CA VAL A 22 -39.70 0.47 64.63
C VAL A 22 -39.94 -0.52 63.48
N SER A 23 -39.32 -0.29 62.32
CA SER A 23 -39.55 -1.05 61.10
C SER A 23 -38.30 -1.21 60.25
N ARG A 24 -38.33 -2.26 59.43
CA ARG A 24 -37.33 -2.57 58.42
C ARG A 24 -38.06 -2.96 57.14
N ALA A 25 -37.69 -2.31 56.04
CA ALA A 25 -38.24 -2.62 54.72
C ALA A 25 -37.08 -2.84 53.74
N THR A 26 -37.22 -3.86 52.90
CA THR A 26 -36.27 -4.18 51.83
C THR A 26 -36.98 -4.05 50.51
N SER A 27 -36.33 -3.44 49.53
CA SER A 27 -36.85 -3.33 48.16
C SER A 27 -36.78 -4.67 47.44
N ASP A 28 -37.54 -4.78 46.36
CA ASP A 28 -37.35 -5.88 45.40
C ASP A 28 -35.93 -5.82 44.79
N PRO A 29 -35.38 -6.99 44.41
CA PRO A 29 -34.09 -7.08 43.74
C PRO A 29 -34.11 -6.43 42.35
N ILE A 30 -33.07 -5.66 42.05
CA ILE A 30 -32.84 -5.05 40.74
C ILE A 30 -31.63 -5.72 40.11
N ASP A 31 -31.82 -6.29 38.91
CA ASP A 31 -30.73 -6.89 38.14
C ASP A 31 -30.05 -5.85 37.26
N LEU A 32 -28.75 -5.65 37.50
CA LEU A 32 -27.90 -4.84 36.64
C LEU A 32 -27.07 -5.76 35.74
N GLY A 33 -27.34 -5.69 34.43
CA GLY A 33 -26.51 -6.30 33.40
C GLY A 33 -25.73 -5.22 32.64
N VAL A 34 -24.43 -5.45 32.41
CA VAL A 34 -23.62 -4.60 31.55
C VAL A 34 -23.81 -5.06 30.11
N CYS A 35 -24.49 -4.27 29.28
CA CYS A 35 -24.54 -4.55 27.85
C CYS A 35 -23.15 -4.32 27.25
N SER A 36 -22.47 -5.40 26.84
CA SER A 36 -21.26 -5.24 26.03
C SER A 36 -21.66 -4.55 24.73
N ILE A 37 -21.11 -3.35 24.49
CA ILE A 37 -21.22 -2.70 23.20
C ILE A 37 -20.33 -3.53 22.28
N GLN A 38 -20.94 -4.54 21.64
CA GLN A 38 -20.31 -5.34 20.61
C GLN A 38 -19.84 -4.36 19.53
N GLN A 39 -18.55 -4.00 19.56
CA GLN A 39 -17.97 -3.17 18.52
C GLN A 39 -18.31 -3.81 17.18
N PRO A 40 -18.90 -3.06 16.24
CA PRO A 40 -19.32 -3.62 14.97
C PRO A 40 -18.09 -4.25 14.31
N ARG A 41 -18.09 -5.58 14.21
CA ARG A 41 -17.07 -6.41 13.52
C ARG A 41 -16.99 -6.13 12.00
N GLY A 42 -17.53 -4.99 11.54
CA GLY A 42 -17.75 -4.65 10.14
C GLY A 42 -16.55 -4.05 9.40
N GLY A 43 -15.38 -3.94 10.03
CA GLY A 43 -14.20 -3.29 9.42
C GLY A 43 -13.27 -4.20 8.60
N ARG A 44 -13.53 -5.52 8.55
CA ARG A 44 -12.54 -6.49 8.00
C ARG A 44 -12.28 -6.35 6.50
N TRP A 45 -13.18 -5.68 5.78
CA TRP A 45 -13.12 -5.48 4.33
C TRP A 45 -12.38 -4.20 3.92
N VAL A 46 -12.24 -3.25 4.85
CA VAL A 46 -11.53 -1.98 4.63
C VAL A 46 -10.10 -2.21 4.11
N PRO A 47 -9.26 -3.07 4.71
CA PRO A 47 -7.92 -3.32 4.17
C PRO A 47 -7.94 -3.97 2.79
N ALA A 48 -8.93 -4.82 2.51
CA ALA A 48 -9.06 -5.46 1.20
C ALA A 48 -9.43 -4.43 0.10
N LEU A 49 -10.36 -3.51 0.40
CA LEU A 49 -10.73 -2.43 -0.52
C LEU A 49 -9.56 -1.46 -0.75
N CYS A 50 -8.85 -1.08 0.31
CA CYS A 50 -7.65 -0.23 0.18
C CYS A 50 -6.56 -0.91 -0.65
N GLY A 51 -6.33 -2.21 -0.45
CA GLY A 51 -5.35 -2.97 -1.24
C GLY A 51 -5.72 -3.05 -2.72
N LEU A 52 -6.99 -3.32 -3.05
CA LEU A 52 -7.45 -3.42 -4.43
C LEU A 52 -7.37 -2.06 -5.15
N LEU A 53 -7.74 -0.98 -4.46
CA LEU A 53 -7.60 0.39 -4.98
C LEU A 53 -6.13 0.76 -5.22
N ALA A 54 -5.23 0.42 -4.29
CA ALA A 54 -3.80 0.70 -4.44
C ALA A 54 -3.20 -0.06 -5.63
N LEU A 55 -3.51 -1.34 -5.80
CA LEU A 55 -3.06 -2.14 -6.95
C LEU A 55 -3.58 -1.57 -8.28
N PHE A 56 -4.84 -1.13 -8.31
CA PHE A 56 -5.43 -0.51 -9.49
C PHE A 56 -4.71 0.80 -9.86
N LEU A 57 -4.44 1.67 -8.89
CA LEU A 57 -3.71 2.92 -9.11
C LEU A 57 -2.28 2.68 -9.59
N ILE A 58 -1.56 1.72 -9.00
CA ILE A 58 -0.20 1.33 -9.43
C ILE A 58 -0.23 0.81 -10.87
N GLY A 59 -1.17 -0.08 -11.20
CA GLY A 59 -1.33 -0.60 -12.55
C GLY A 59 -1.62 0.49 -13.58
N LEU A 60 -2.49 1.44 -13.22
CA LEU A 60 -2.85 2.56 -14.08
C LEU A 60 -1.66 3.50 -14.32
N LEU A 61 -0.86 3.79 -13.28
CA LEU A 61 0.38 4.55 -13.41
C LEU A 61 1.38 3.86 -14.35
N ILE A 62 1.59 2.55 -14.19
CA ILE A 62 2.48 1.77 -15.07
C ILE A 62 1.96 1.80 -16.51
N PHE A 63 0.66 1.65 -16.72
CA PHE A 63 0.05 1.68 -18.04
C PHE A 63 0.20 3.04 -18.71
N LEU A 64 -0.05 4.14 -17.99
CA LEU A 64 0.15 5.50 -18.50
C LEU A 64 1.63 5.78 -18.79
N TYR A 65 2.54 5.32 -17.93
CA TYR A 65 3.98 5.45 -18.15
C TYR A 65 4.43 4.70 -19.42
N LYS A 66 3.91 3.48 -19.63
CA LYS A 66 4.15 2.68 -20.84
C LYS A 66 3.56 3.35 -22.09
N ARG A 67 2.36 3.92 -21.99
CA ARG A 67 1.69 4.63 -23.09
C ARG A 67 2.44 5.91 -23.46
N ASN A 68 3.06 6.57 -22.50
CA ASN A 68 3.84 7.79 -22.70
C ASN A 68 5.31 7.52 -23.07
N GLN A 69 5.73 6.26 -23.29
CA GLN A 69 7.04 6.00 -23.86
C GLN A 69 6.99 6.23 -25.39
N PRO A 70 7.60 7.32 -25.91
CA PRO A 70 7.86 7.39 -27.33
C PRO A 70 8.79 6.23 -27.68
N THR A 71 8.42 5.47 -28.71
CA THR A 71 9.30 4.45 -29.28
C THR A 71 10.64 5.08 -29.65
N ILE A 72 11.67 4.86 -28.83
CA ILE A 72 13.05 5.14 -29.23
C ILE A 72 13.33 4.16 -30.36
N LYS A 73 13.17 4.62 -31.61
CA LYS A 73 13.61 3.87 -32.78
C LYS A 73 15.12 3.71 -32.66
N HIS A 74 15.59 2.48 -32.41
CA HIS A 74 16.95 2.13 -32.78
C HIS A 74 17.06 2.31 -34.29
N GLN A 75 17.72 3.40 -34.69
CA GLN A 75 18.18 3.59 -36.05
C GLN A 75 19.28 2.53 -36.29
N PRO A 76 19.10 1.57 -37.22
CA PRO A 76 20.21 0.73 -37.64
C PRO A 76 21.22 1.63 -38.35
N ALA A 77 22.51 1.46 -38.03
CA ALA A 77 23.58 2.17 -38.70
C ALA A 77 23.46 1.99 -40.24
N PRO A 78 23.74 3.03 -41.04
CA PRO A 78 23.71 2.91 -42.49
C PRO A 78 24.73 1.86 -42.95
N PRO A 79 24.39 1.00 -43.94
CA PRO A 79 25.34 0.04 -44.48
C PRO A 79 26.50 0.78 -45.15
N CYS A 80 27.73 0.37 -44.84
CA CYS A 80 28.93 0.92 -45.46
C CYS A 80 28.89 0.73 -46.99
N PRO A 81 29.31 1.70 -47.80
CA PRO A 81 29.46 1.54 -49.24
C PRO A 81 30.54 0.49 -49.55
N GLN A 82 30.20 -0.51 -50.37
CA GLN A 82 31.16 -1.47 -50.92
C GLN A 82 31.72 -0.96 -52.26
N ASP A 83 33.04 -0.91 -52.31
CA ASP A 83 34.01 -0.89 -53.42
C ASP A 83 33.61 -0.34 -54.82
N GLN A 84 34.32 0.73 -55.21
CA GLN A 84 34.63 1.01 -56.62
C GLN A 84 35.97 1.77 -56.74
N ALA A 85 37.05 1.05 -57.04
CA ALA A 85 38.16 1.56 -57.85
C ALA A 85 37.74 1.44 -59.33
N PRO A 86 38.22 2.24 -60.33
CA PRO A 86 39.61 2.71 -60.48
C PRO A 86 39.78 4.12 -61.10
N HIS A 87 41.06 4.50 -61.29
CA HIS A 87 41.66 5.47 -62.24
C HIS A 87 42.26 6.77 -61.70
N HIS A 88 43.59 6.81 -61.86
CA HIS A 88 44.45 7.94 -62.21
C HIS A 88 44.49 9.18 -61.31
N GLY A 89 45.69 9.42 -60.76
CA GLY A 89 46.33 10.72 -60.92
C GLY A 89 46.97 11.30 -59.66
N GLY A 90 48.30 11.33 -59.66
CA GLY A 90 49.03 12.51 -59.19
C GLY A 90 49.45 12.56 -57.72
N SER A 91 50.67 12.10 -57.49
CA SER A 91 51.77 12.81 -56.79
C SER A 91 51.47 13.64 -55.54
N GLY A 92 52.12 13.27 -54.43
CA GLY A 92 52.52 14.26 -53.43
C GLY A 92 52.96 13.70 -52.07
N LEU A 93 54.28 13.61 -51.87
CA LEU A 93 55.04 13.81 -50.62
C LEU A 93 54.88 12.78 -49.47
N LEU A 94 55.83 11.85 -49.27
CA LEU A 94 57.15 11.98 -48.61
C LEU A 94 57.08 11.93 -47.07
N LEU A 95 57.33 10.73 -46.52
CA LEU A 95 57.87 10.41 -45.19
C LEU A 95 58.13 8.88 -45.21
N ASP A 96 59.27 8.43 -45.72
CA ASP A 96 60.51 8.19 -44.97
C ASP A 96 60.25 7.43 -43.65
N ARG A 97 60.52 6.11 -43.67
CA ARG A 97 61.46 5.41 -42.77
C ARG A 97 61.15 3.91 -42.76
N THR A 98 61.98 3.16 -43.48
CA THR A 98 62.01 1.70 -43.53
C THR A 98 62.56 1.11 -42.22
N SER A 99 62.00 -0.04 -41.86
CA SER A 99 62.33 -0.92 -40.72
C SER A 99 63.65 -1.71 -40.93
N PRO A 100 64.15 -2.44 -39.91
CA PRO A 100 65.53 -2.94 -39.80
C PRO A 100 65.73 -4.31 -40.45
N VAL A 101 66.98 -4.60 -40.84
CA VAL A 101 67.63 -5.93 -40.87
C VAL A 101 69.10 -5.74 -40.55
#